data_AF-A0A553GNM6-F1
#
_entry.id   AF-A0A553GNM6-F1
#
_cell.length_a   1.000
_cell.length_b   1.000
_cell.length_c   1.000
_cell.angle_alpha   90.00
_cell.angle_beta   90.00
_cell.angle_gamma   90.00
#
_symmetry.space_group_name_H-M   'P 1'
#
loop_
_entity.id
_entity.type
_entity.pdbx_description
1 polymer ?
#
loop_
_entity_poly.entity_id
_entity_poly.type
_entity_poly.pdbx_seq_one_letter_code
_entity_poly.pdbx_strand_id
1 'polypeptide(L)'
;MKQLQVLIVLLAIGLSSCQFFGPDKKVVSTNTKNADGTFIKKRHFNDDPHSPVEWEISMKFKEGSKSAIRHGISKRYSKSGKLLETINYSDNKKEGTRITYHSTGKVYKEQPYVDGRLTGICKRFDRDGKISAEYEYKNGLAGVGLKRYTNLGKVRPNPTIKITKNDNIRTTSTYVIGLSLSGEGTKTIKSVEFFEGDLIEGKFMHKNLTPAKKLSSKKGELRIKLPKGSSINKTLNIVAVCTTSDGLKLIMQKPVKVDARGI
;
A
#
# COMPACT_ATOMS: atom_id res chain seq x y z
N MET A 1 -44.25 -11.01 90.57
CA MET A 1 -43.88 -9.56 90.55
C MET A 1 -43.01 -9.35 89.33
N LYS A 2 -43.60 -9.02 88.17
CA LYS A 2 -43.72 -7.66 87.61
C LYS A 2 -42.38 -6.92 87.47
N GLN A 3 -42.24 -6.33 86.28
CA GLN A 3 -41.32 -5.27 85.82
C GLN A 3 -40.13 -5.81 85.01
N LEU A 4 -39.71 -5.23 83.90
CA LEU A 4 -40.28 -4.34 82.87
C LEU A 4 -39.21 -4.28 81.77
N GLN A 5 -39.63 -4.15 80.51
CA GLN A 5 -38.80 -4.09 79.32
C GLN A 5 -37.71 -3.01 79.37
N VAL A 6 -36.54 -3.27 78.77
CA VAL A 6 -35.91 -2.32 77.83
C VAL A 6 -35.26 -3.11 76.69
N LEU A 7 -35.77 -2.86 75.48
CA LEU A 7 -35.28 -3.27 74.18
C LEU A 7 -34.23 -2.24 73.74
N ILE A 8 -32.99 -2.64 73.45
CA ILE A 8 -32.02 -1.79 72.73
C ILE A 8 -31.56 -2.53 71.48
N VAL A 9 -32.02 -2.00 70.35
CA VAL A 9 -31.67 -2.36 68.98
C VAL A 9 -30.30 -1.75 68.68
N LEU A 10 -29.30 -2.58 68.40
CA LEU A 10 -28.00 -2.13 67.89
C LEU A 10 -28.11 -1.85 66.39
N LEU A 11 -28.26 -0.57 66.05
CA LEU A 11 -28.20 -0.02 64.70
C LEU A 11 -26.72 0.20 64.33
N ALA A 12 -26.16 -0.63 63.44
CA ALA A 12 -24.81 -0.45 62.92
C ALA A 12 -24.86 0.19 61.53
N ILE A 13 -24.49 1.47 61.40
CA ILE A 13 -24.23 2.14 60.11
C ILE A 13 -23.03 3.10 60.24
N GLY A 14 -22.00 2.83 59.41
CA GLY A 14 -21.14 3.83 58.75
C GLY A 14 -20.03 4.48 59.58
N LEU A 15 -18.82 4.77 59.09
CA LEU A 15 -18.24 4.78 57.76
C LEU A 15 -16.70 4.94 57.91
N SER A 16 -15.97 4.56 56.85
CA SER A 16 -14.68 5.16 56.42
C SER A 16 -13.39 4.75 57.13
N SER A 17 -12.74 3.71 56.63
CA SER A 17 -11.53 3.83 55.78
C SER A 17 -10.89 2.46 55.57
N CYS A 18 -11.23 1.81 54.47
CA CYS A 18 -10.42 0.71 53.94
C CYS A 18 -9.95 1.13 52.56
N GLN A 19 -8.66 1.37 52.43
CA GLN A 19 -7.98 1.43 51.14
C GLN A 19 -8.25 0.10 50.44
N PHE A 20 -9.14 0.16 49.45
CA PHE A 20 -9.47 -0.97 48.60
C PHE A 20 -8.28 -1.21 47.67
N PHE A 21 -7.38 -2.12 48.06
CA PHE A 21 -6.45 -2.76 47.16
C PHE A 21 -7.26 -3.56 46.14
N GLY A 22 -7.58 -2.93 45.01
CA GLY A 22 -8.05 -3.66 43.83
C GLY A 22 -6.94 -4.60 43.36
N PRO A 23 -7.22 -5.85 42.98
CA PRO A 23 -6.20 -6.70 42.40
C PRO A 23 -5.71 -6.04 41.11
N ASP A 24 -4.41 -5.77 41.05
CA ASP A 24 -3.71 -5.50 39.79
C ASP A 24 -4.09 -6.63 38.83
N LYS A 25 -4.99 -6.33 37.88
CA LYS A 25 -5.19 -7.17 36.73
C LYS A 25 -3.93 -7.09 35.88
N LYS A 26 -2.91 -7.85 36.29
CA LYS A 26 -1.88 -8.32 35.37
C LYS A 26 -2.66 -8.95 34.22
N VAL A 27 -2.66 -8.28 33.07
CA VAL A 27 -3.07 -8.89 31.82
C VAL A 27 -2.13 -10.08 31.62
N VAL A 28 -2.60 -11.26 32.00
CA VAL A 28 -1.91 -12.52 31.73
C VAL A 28 -2.01 -12.73 30.23
N SER A 29 -1.07 -12.15 29.49
CA SER A 29 -0.76 -12.62 28.14
C SER A 29 -0.27 -14.05 28.31
N THR A 30 -1.09 -15.04 27.95
CA THR A 30 -0.69 -16.44 27.87
C THR A 30 0.40 -16.56 26.79
N ASN A 31 1.65 -16.37 27.21
CA ASN A 31 2.84 -16.55 26.38
C ASN A 31 3.15 -18.06 26.30
N THR A 32 2.32 -18.83 25.60
CA THR A 32 2.69 -20.18 25.22
C THR A 32 3.73 -20.06 24.11
N LYS A 33 5.01 -20.30 24.45
CA LYS A 33 6.09 -20.36 23.47
C LYS A 33 5.94 -21.66 22.66
N ASN A 34 5.98 -21.54 21.35
CA ASN A 34 6.10 -22.67 20.44
C ASN A 34 7.51 -23.29 20.54
N ALA A 35 7.66 -24.52 20.05
CA ALA A 35 8.95 -25.25 20.08
C ALA A 35 10.09 -24.53 19.32
N ASP A 36 9.75 -23.69 18.35
CA ASP A 36 10.68 -22.85 17.59
C ASP A 36 11.04 -21.53 18.30
N GLY A 37 10.62 -21.34 19.55
CA GLY A 37 10.85 -20.14 20.33
C GLY A 37 9.95 -18.95 19.96
N THR A 38 9.00 -19.14 19.04
CA THR A 38 8.03 -18.10 18.68
C THR A 38 6.89 -18.04 19.70
N PHE A 39 6.23 -16.88 19.79
CA PHE A 39 5.05 -16.66 20.61
C PHE A 39 4.13 -15.65 19.92
N ILE A 40 2.83 -15.73 20.21
CA ILE A 40 1.82 -14.86 19.61
C ILE A 40 1.47 -13.73 20.59
N LYS A 41 1.65 -12.48 20.16
CA LYS A 41 1.05 -11.33 20.83
C LYS A 41 -0.27 -10.97 20.16
N LYS A 42 -1.31 -10.72 20.95
CA LYS A 42 -2.63 -10.31 20.46
C LYS A 42 -2.99 -8.93 21.01
N ARG A 43 -3.82 -8.19 20.25
CA ARG A 43 -4.53 -7.00 20.74
C ARG A 43 -6.00 -7.11 20.36
N HIS A 44 -6.86 -6.66 21.26
CA HIS A 44 -8.30 -6.59 21.05
C HIS A 44 -8.72 -5.16 20.70
N PHE A 45 -9.86 -5.00 20.03
CA PHE A 45 -10.35 -3.66 19.72
C PHE A 45 -10.59 -2.83 20.99
N ASN A 46 -10.26 -1.53 20.92
CA ASN A 46 -10.38 -0.57 22.03
C ASN A 46 -9.62 -1.00 23.32
N ASP A 47 -8.63 -1.89 23.18
CA ASP A 47 -7.88 -2.49 24.30
C ASP A 47 -8.77 -3.20 25.34
N ASP A 48 -9.97 -3.63 24.92
CA ASP A 48 -10.92 -4.38 25.75
C ASP A 48 -10.73 -5.91 25.53
N PRO A 49 -10.34 -6.69 26.55
CA PRO A 49 -10.15 -8.13 26.44
C PRO A 49 -11.41 -8.92 26.01
N HIS A 50 -12.61 -8.36 26.20
CA HIS A 50 -13.87 -8.98 25.79
C HIS A 50 -14.25 -8.64 24.33
N SER A 51 -13.66 -7.60 23.75
CA SER A 51 -13.86 -7.25 22.36
C SER A 51 -13.15 -8.24 21.42
N PRO A 52 -13.54 -8.34 20.13
CA PRO A 52 -12.84 -9.22 19.19
C PRO A 52 -11.35 -8.89 19.05
N VAL A 53 -10.54 -9.89 18.71
CA VAL A 53 -9.12 -9.70 18.41
C VAL A 53 -8.99 -8.84 17.17
N GLU A 54 -8.18 -7.78 17.24
CA GLU A 54 -7.86 -6.91 16.11
C GLU A 54 -6.68 -7.46 15.31
N TRP A 55 -5.64 -7.94 15.99
CA TRP A 55 -4.48 -8.54 15.34
C TRP A 55 -3.79 -9.59 16.22
N GLU A 56 -3.07 -10.46 15.53
CA GLU A 56 -2.16 -11.46 16.09
C GLU A 56 -0.79 -11.29 15.41
N ILE A 57 0.27 -11.17 16.18
CA ILE A 57 1.63 -11.03 15.66
C ILE A 57 2.47 -12.16 16.23
N SER A 58 3.02 -12.98 15.34
CA SER A 58 4.05 -13.96 15.69
C SER A 58 5.39 -13.27 15.88
N MET A 59 6.02 -13.51 17.02
CA MET A 59 7.29 -12.90 17.42
C MET A 59 8.23 -13.94 18.01
N LYS A 60 9.52 -13.66 18.01
CA LYS A 60 10.54 -14.38 18.79
C LYS A 60 11.46 -13.38 19.47
N PHE A 61 12.16 -13.80 20.52
CA PHE A 61 13.24 -12.98 21.07
C PHE A 61 14.45 -13.02 20.14
N LYS A 62 15.07 -11.87 19.91
CA LYS A 62 16.34 -11.83 19.19
C LYS A 62 17.45 -12.37 20.10
N GLU A 63 18.29 -13.25 19.58
CA GLU A 63 19.42 -13.80 20.33
C GLU A 63 20.31 -12.67 20.90
N GLY A 64 20.69 -12.81 22.17
CA GLY A 64 21.45 -11.78 22.89
C GLY A 64 20.67 -10.48 23.18
N SER A 65 19.36 -10.43 22.93
CA SER A 65 18.53 -9.24 23.17
C SER A 65 17.29 -9.56 23.99
N LYS A 66 16.90 -8.62 24.87
CA LYS A 66 15.61 -8.65 25.57
C LYS A 66 14.45 -8.17 24.70
N SER A 67 14.71 -7.77 23.45
CA SER A 67 13.69 -7.28 22.51
C SER A 67 13.11 -8.41 21.67
N ALA A 68 11.78 -8.40 21.53
CA ALA A 68 11.07 -9.30 20.64
C ALA A 68 10.96 -8.71 19.23
N ILE A 69 11.18 -9.55 18.22
CA ILE A 69 11.09 -9.22 16.80
C ILE A 69 10.02 -10.07 16.13
N ARG A 70 9.35 -9.52 15.11
CA ARG A 70 8.35 -10.27 14.33
C ARG A 70 9.03 -11.40 13.56
N HIS A 71 8.49 -12.60 13.72
CA HIS A 71 8.97 -13.79 13.04
C HIS A 71 7.81 -14.78 12.94
N GLY A 72 7.48 -15.23 11.73
CA GLY A 72 6.30 -16.04 11.44
C GLY A 72 5.08 -15.22 10.99
N ILE A 73 3.92 -15.89 10.95
CA ILE A 73 2.69 -15.33 10.39
C ILE A 73 2.04 -14.34 11.36
N SER A 74 1.76 -13.14 10.88
CA SER A 74 0.90 -12.16 11.51
C SER A 74 -0.45 -12.08 10.81
N LYS A 75 -1.50 -11.83 11.58
CA LYS A 75 -2.90 -11.78 11.13
C LYS A 75 -3.57 -10.50 11.60
N ARG A 76 -4.51 -9.99 10.81
CA ARG A 76 -5.38 -8.87 11.19
C ARG A 76 -6.83 -9.22 10.89
N TYR A 77 -7.72 -8.80 11.78
CA TYR A 77 -9.14 -9.11 11.74
C TYR A 77 -9.99 -7.84 11.74
N SER A 78 -11.24 -7.95 11.30
CA SER A 78 -12.24 -6.89 11.40
C SER A 78 -12.87 -6.86 12.79
N LYS A 79 -13.62 -5.79 13.10
CA LYS A 79 -14.47 -5.73 14.31
C LYS A 79 -15.50 -6.86 14.40
N SER A 80 -15.85 -7.48 13.27
CA SER A 80 -16.73 -8.65 13.20
C SER A 80 -15.97 -9.99 13.28
N GLY A 81 -14.67 -9.98 13.58
CA GLY A 81 -13.84 -11.18 13.71
C GLY A 81 -13.40 -11.82 12.39
N LYS A 82 -13.68 -11.20 11.23
CA LYS A 82 -13.30 -11.75 9.93
C LYS A 82 -11.83 -11.47 9.63
N LEU A 83 -11.11 -12.46 9.12
CA LEU A 83 -9.71 -12.30 8.70
C LEU A 83 -9.61 -11.30 7.53
N LEU A 84 -8.83 -10.23 7.71
CA LEU A 84 -8.61 -9.18 6.72
C LEU A 84 -7.27 -9.34 6.01
N GLU A 85 -6.25 -9.84 6.71
CA GLU A 85 -4.89 -9.93 6.19
C GLU A 85 -4.06 -10.98 6.91
N THR A 86 -3.20 -11.64 6.14
CA THR A 86 -2.09 -12.46 6.62
C THR A 86 -0.78 -11.97 5.99
N ILE A 87 0.29 -11.98 6.77
CA ILE A 87 1.63 -11.69 6.27
C ILE A 87 2.67 -12.40 7.11
N ASN A 88 3.64 -13.02 6.45
CA ASN A 88 4.76 -13.66 7.12
C ASN A 88 5.92 -12.68 7.31
N TYR A 89 6.63 -12.82 8.42
CA TYR A 89 7.83 -12.05 8.73
C TYR A 89 9.02 -12.99 8.97
N SER A 90 10.19 -12.57 8.51
CA SER A 90 11.48 -13.11 8.92
C SER A 90 12.28 -11.97 9.54
N ASP A 91 12.49 -12.03 10.85
CA ASP A 91 13.32 -11.08 11.61
C ASP A 91 12.98 -9.61 11.35
N ASN A 92 11.72 -9.25 11.60
CA ASN A 92 11.09 -7.95 11.33
C ASN A 92 10.90 -7.55 9.85
N LYS A 93 11.46 -8.30 8.90
CA LYS A 93 11.24 -8.09 7.46
C LYS A 93 10.05 -8.91 6.98
N LYS A 94 9.23 -8.35 6.10
CA LYS A 94 8.16 -9.10 5.44
C LYS A 94 8.77 -10.11 4.48
N GLU A 95 8.30 -11.34 4.53
CA GLU A 95 8.84 -12.44 3.74
C GLU A 95 7.70 -13.33 3.23
N GLY A 96 7.78 -13.77 1.98
CA GLY A 96 6.74 -14.56 1.34
C GLY A 96 5.50 -13.75 0.96
N THR A 97 4.34 -14.40 0.83
CA THR A 97 3.13 -13.76 0.29
C THR A 97 2.29 -13.12 1.38
N ARG A 98 2.07 -11.81 1.27
CA ARG A 98 1.00 -11.11 1.98
C ARG A 98 -0.31 -11.35 1.26
N ILE A 99 -1.31 -11.84 1.98
CA ILE A 99 -2.66 -12.07 1.46
C ILE A 99 -3.60 -11.11 2.17
N THR A 100 -4.46 -10.47 1.41
CA THR A 100 -5.58 -9.67 1.93
C THR A 100 -6.88 -10.24 1.43
N TYR A 101 -7.93 -10.17 2.25
CA TYR A 101 -9.20 -10.86 2.01
C TYR A 101 -10.34 -9.86 1.85
N HIS A 102 -11.35 -10.25 1.07
CA HIS A 102 -12.65 -9.58 1.04
C HIS A 102 -13.40 -9.85 2.34
N SER A 103 -14.45 -9.07 2.61
CA SER A 103 -15.37 -9.32 3.72
C SER A 103 -16.12 -10.66 3.62
N THR A 104 -16.08 -11.32 2.46
CA THR A 104 -16.59 -12.68 2.23
C THR A 104 -15.62 -13.77 2.67
N GLY A 105 -14.36 -13.43 2.99
CA GLY A 105 -13.29 -14.37 3.29
C GLY A 105 -12.52 -14.86 2.05
N LYS A 106 -12.97 -14.56 0.84
CA LYS A 106 -12.20 -14.85 -0.40
C LYS A 106 -10.99 -13.93 -0.51
N VAL A 107 -9.93 -14.41 -1.17
CA VAL A 107 -8.73 -13.61 -1.43
C VAL A 107 -9.10 -12.37 -2.25
N TYR A 108 -8.62 -11.21 -1.82
CA TYR A 108 -8.74 -9.94 -2.53
C TYR A 108 -7.47 -9.58 -3.26
N LYS A 109 -6.30 -9.82 -2.64
CA LYS A 109 -5.01 -9.47 -3.24
C LYS A 109 -3.87 -10.26 -2.61
N GLU A 110 -2.95 -10.69 -3.45
CA GLU A 110 -1.71 -11.38 -3.13
C GLU A 110 -0.52 -10.52 -3.51
N GLN A 111 0.45 -10.42 -2.60
CA GLN A 111 1.60 -9.54 -2.72
C GLN A 111 2.86 -10.26 -2.23
N PRO A 112 3.77 -10.69 -3.13
CA PRO A 112 5.01 -11.35 -2.74
C PRO A 112 6.04 -10.35 -2.18
N TYR A 113 6.64 -10.69 -1.06
CA TYR A 113 7.70 -9.93 -0.41
C TYR A 113 8.96 -10.78 -0.29
N VAL A 114 10.11 -10.12 -0.51
CA VAL A 114 11.45 -10.67 -0.27
C VAL A 114 12.23 -9.59 0.48
N ASP A 115 12.82 -9.93 1.61
CA ASP A 115 13.63 -9.01 2.41
C ASP A 115 12.91 -7.71 2.80
N GLY A 116 11.61 -7.79 3.05
CA GLY A 116 10.78 -6.65 3.42
C GLY A 116 10.34 -5.78 2.24
N ARG A 117 10.77 -6.08 1.01
CA ARG A 117 10.40 -5.34 -0.19
C ARG A 117 9.42 -6.13 -1.06
N LEU A 118 8.46 -5.44 -1.64
CA LEU A 118 7.50 -6.03 -2.56
C LEU A 118 8.23 -6.41 -3.86
N THR A 119 8.28 -7.70 -4.17
CA THR A 119 9.08 -8.23 -5.29
C THR A 119 8.37 -9.44 -5.89
N GLY A 120 8.03 -9.36 -7.18
CA GLY A 120 7.32 -10.38 -7.94
C GLY A 120 5.97 -9.90 -8.47
N ILE A 121 5.19 -10.86 -9.00
CA ILE A 121 3.85 -10.60 -9.55
C ILE A 121 2.83 -10.52 -8.42
N CYS A 122 2.19 -9.36 -8.30
CA CYS A 122 1.02 -9.16 -7.46
C CYS A 122 -0.25 -9.51 -8.24
N LYS A 123 -1.24 -10.06 -7.54
CA LYS A 123 -2.55 -10.40 -8.11
C LYS A 123 -3.66 -9.75 -7.30
N ARG A 124 -4.70 -9.28 -7.98
CA ARG A 124 -5.95 -8.80 -7.36
C ARG A 124 -7.10 -9.62 -7.87
N PHE A 125 -8.03 -9.96 -6.98
CA PHE A 125 -9.19 -10.78 -7.27
C PHE A 125 -10.48 -10.01 -6.98
N ASP A 126 -11.51 -10.27 -7.76
CA ASP A 126 -12.85 -9.76 -7.50
C ASP A 126 -13.54 -10.51 -6.35
N ARG A 127 -14.79 -10.15 -6.04
CA ARG A 127 -15.55 -10.77 -4.94
C ARG A 127 -15.93 -12.23 -5.22
N ASP A 128 -15.89 -12.65 -6.47
CA ASP A 128 -16.17 -14.04 -6.86
C ASP A 128 -14.91 -14.91 -6.76
N GLY A 129 -13.74 -14.29 -6.65
CA GLY A 129 -12.44 -14.95 -6.60
C GLY A 129 -11.76 -15.04 -7.97
N LYS A 130 -12.30 -14.37 -9.00
CA LYS A 130 -11.68 -14.31 -10.33
C LYS A 130 -10.61 -13.24 -10.36
N ILE A 131 -9.57 -13.46 -11.16
CA ILE A 131 -8.50 -12.47 -11.31
C ILE A 131 -9.02 -11.20 -11.99
N SER A 132 -8.73 -10.06 -11.36
CA SER A 132 -9.16 -8.73 -11.79
C SER A 132 -7.99 -7.87 -12.24
N ALA A 133 -6.79 -8.11 -11.69
CA ALA A 133 -5.57 -7.46 -12.16
C ALA A 133 -4.30 -8.24 -11.80
N GLU A 134 -3.27 -8.06 -12.61
CA GLU A 134 -1.89 -8.53 -12.40
C GLU A 134 -0.92 -7.38 -12.65
N TYR A 135 0.06 -7.23 -11.77
CA TYR A 135 1.05 -6.17 -11.87
C TYR A 135 2.34 -6.56 -11.15
N GLU A 136 3.47 -6.07 -11.64
CA GLU A 136 4.79 -6.48 -11.17
C GLU A 136 5.44 -5.42 -10.29
N TYR A 137 6.17 -5.87 -9.29
CA TYR A 137 7.08 -5.04 -8.51
C TYR A 137 8.46 -5.67 -8.43
N LYS A 138 9.51 -4.85 -8.36
CA LYS A 138 10.87 -5.30 -8.05
C LYS A 138 11.46 -4.39 -6.99
N ASN A 139 11.80 -4.94 -5.82
CA ASN A 139 12.38 -4.18 -4.71
C ASN A 139 11.53 -2.96 -4.30
N GLY A 140 10.20 -3.08 -4.37
CA GLY A 140 9.25 -2.00 -4.07
C GLY A 140 9.00 -1.01 -5.22
N LEU A 141 9.68 -1.16 -6.35
CA LEU A 141 9.48 -0.34 -7.55
C LEU A 141 8.40 -0.95 -8.44
N ALA A 142 7.40 -0.15 -8.82
CA ALA A 142 6.32 -0.59 -9.69
C ALA A 142 6.83 -0.79 -11.14
N GLY A 143 6.43 -1.90 -11.75
CA GLY A 143 6.76 -2.24 -13.13
C GLY A 143 5.71 -1.80 -14.15
N VAL A 144 6.11 -1.74 -15.42
CA VAL A 144 5.20 -1.79 -16.57
C VAL A 144 4.46 -3.13 -16.62
N GLY A 145 3.48 -3.26 -17.52
CA GLY A 145 2.82 -4.54 -17.78
C GLY A 145 1.60 -4.82 -16.89
N LEU A 146 0.99 -3.79 -16.29
CA LEU A 146 -0.32 -3.92 -15.65
C LEU A 146 -1.34 -4.54 -16.62
N LYS A 147 -1.86 -5.70 -16.25
CA LYS A 147 -3.03 -6.33 -16.89
C LYS A 147 -4.23 -6.16 -15.99
N ARG A 148 -5.36 -5.75 -16.57
CA ARG A 148 -6.65 -5.68 -15.88
C ARG A 148 -7.66 -6.49 -16.65
N TYR A 149 -8.57 -7.13 -15.95
CA TYR A 149 -9.53 -8.04 -16.53
C TYR A 149 -10.97 -7.54 -16.31
N THR A 150 -11.88 -7.94 -17.19
CA THR A 150 -13.33 -7.82 -16.96
C THR A 150 -13.78 -8.96 -16.03
N ASN A 151 -15.02 -8.90 -15.54
CA ASN A 151 -15.66 -10.00 -14.81
C ASN A 151 -15.81 -11.29 -15.65
N LEU A 152 -15.70 -11.18 -16.97
CA LEU A 152 -15.66 -12.28 -17.93
C LEU A 152 -14.23 -12.76 -18.25
N GLY A 153 -13.21 -12.24 -17.58
CA GLY A 153 -11.81 -12.63 -17.80
C GLY A 153 -11.13 -12.01 -19.02
N LYS A 154 -11.79 -11.11 -19.76
CA LYS A 154 -11.18 -10.44 -20.92
C LYS A 154 -10.26 -9.32 -20.48
N VAL A 155 -9.10 -9.16 -21.12
CA VAL A 155 -8.16 -8.06 -20.82
C VAL A 155 -8.78 -6.72 -21.22
N ARG A 156 -8.75 -5.75 -20.30
CA ARG A 156 -9.17 -4.37 -20.54
C ARG A 156 -8.08 -3.62 -21.33
N PRO A 157 -8.46 -2.77 -22.30
CA PRO A 157 -7.48 -1.99 -23.05
C PRO A 157 -6.80 -0.96 -22.13
N ASN A 158 -5.48 -0.88 -22.23
CA ASN A 158 -4.71 0.21 -21.63
C ASN A 158 -4.67 1.40 -22.61
N PRO A 159 -4.63 2.65 -22.11
CA PRO A 159 -4.38 3.82 -22.95
C PRO A 159 -2.98 3.79 -23.56
N THR A 160 -2.71 4.72 -24.47
CA THR A 160 -1.38 4.98 -25.03
C THR A 160 -0.98 6.44 -24.80
N ILE A 161 0.33 6.72 -24.81
CA ILE A 161 0.85 8.08 -24.73
C ILE A 161 0.69 8.77 -26.09
N LYS A 162 -0.09 9.86 -26.12
CA LYS A 162 -0.22 10.76 -27.27
C LYS A 162 0.74 11.93 -27.10
N ILE A 163 1.55 12.16 -28.12
CA ILE A 163 2.58 13.19 -28.15
C ILE A 163 2.23 14.19 -29.25
N THR A 164 2.29 15.48 -28.92
CA THR A 164 2.17 16.59 -29.88
C THR A 164 3.45 17.41 -29.85
N LYS A 165 4.03 17.67 -31.01
CA LYS A 165 5.27 18.42 -31.17
C LYS A 165 4.94 19.82 -31.67
N ASN A 166 5.25 20.84 -30.89
CA ASN A 166 5.02 22.23 -31.24
C ASN A 166 6.38 22.95 -31.30
N ASP A 167 6.77 23.33 -32.51
CA ASP A 167 7.99 24.07 -32.77
C ASP A 167 7.73 25.58 -32.59
N ASN A 168 7.99 26.07 -31.38
CA ASN A 168 7.93 27.50 -31.06
C ASN A 168 9.34 28.11 -31.00
N ILE A 169 10.31 27.53 -31.72
CA ILE A 169 11.71 27.93 -31.61
C ILE A 169 11.92 29.35 -32.14
N ARG A 170 11.28 29.71 -33.26
CA ARG A 170 11.42 31.06 -33.86
C ARG A 170 10.90 32.18 -32.96
N THR A 171 9.91 31.91 -32.12
CA THR A 171 9.25 32.92 -31.29
C THR A 171 9.72 32.90 -29.84
N THR A 172 10.03 31.73 -29.29
CA THR A 172 10.31 31.54 -27.86
C THR A 172 11.58 30.75 -27.58
N SER A 173 12.37 30.42 -28.62
CA SER A 173 13.56 29.55 -28.51
C SER A 173 13.29 28.26 -27.74
N THR A 174 12.06 27.73 -27.85
CA THR A 174 11.60 26.59 -27.07
C THR A 174 10.90 25.58 -27.98
N TYR A 175 11.31 24.32 -27.89
CA TYR A 175 10.60 23.19 -28.45
C TYR A 175 9.68 22.59 -27.39
N VAL A 176 8.38 22.53 -27.68
CA VAL A 176 7.37 22.07 -26.72
C VAL A 176 6.82 20.72 -27.13
N ILE A 177 6.88 19.76 -26.21
CA ILE A 177 6.30 18.43 -26.36
C ILE A 177 5.08 18.37 -25.46
N GLY A 178 3.89 18.43 -26.05
CA GLY A 178 2.63 18.20 -25.36
C GLY A 178 2.39 16.71 -25.14
N LEU A 179 1.98 16.36 -23.93
CA LEU A 179 1.78 14.99 -23.46
C LEU A 179 0.35 14.80 -23.00
N SER A 180 -0.30 13.74 -23.52
CA SER A 180 -1.64 13.34 -23.13
C SER A 180 -1.82 11.83 -23.30
N LEU A 181 -2.99 11.33 -22.93
CA LEU A 181 -3.35 9.93 -23.15
C LEU A 181 -4.38 9.80 -24.28
N SER A 182 -4.30 8.72 -25.04
CA SER A 182 -5.26 8.36 -26.10
C SER A 182 -5.77 6.92 -25.95
N GLY A 183 -6.87 6.62 -26.64
CA GLY A 183 -7.51 5.29 -26.65
C GLY A 183 -8.60 5.12 -25.58
N GLU A 184 -9.34 4.03 -25.67
CA GLU A 184 -10.52 3.77 -24.82
C GLU A 184 -10.17 3.62 -23.32
N GLY A 185 -8.97 3.11 -23.03
CA GLY A 185 -8.49 2.91 -21.66
C GLY A 185 -8.39 4.21 -20.83
N THR A 186 -8.37 5.38 -21.48
CA THR A 186 -8.31 6.70 -20.83
C THR A 186 -9.47 7.00 -19.88
N LYS A 187 -10.65 6.39 -20.13
CA LYS A 187 -11.84 6.51 -19.27
C LYS A 187 -11.60 5.93 -17.87
N THR A 188 -10.72 4.95 -17.77
CA THR A 188 -10.40 4.27 -16.51
C THR A 188 -9.26 4.93 -15.73
N ILE A 189 -8.72 6.05 -16.22
CA ILE A 189 -7.60 6.77 -15.60
C ILE A 189 -8.14 7.98 -14.83
N LYS A 190 -7.81 8.05 -13.53
CA LYS A 190 -8.11 9.19 -12.66
C LYS A 190 -7.14 10.34 -12.89
N SER A 191 -5.84 10.03 -12.91
CA SER A 191 -4.78 11.01 -13.11
C SER A 191 -3.56 10.39 -13.79
N VAL A 192 -2.73 11.23 -14.40
CA VAL A 192 -1.43 10.86 -14.96
C VAL A 192 -0.38 11.91 -14.60
N GLU A 193 0.81 11.42 -14.32
CA GLU A 193 2.04 12.21 -14.21
C GLU A 193 2.98 11.74 -15.32
N PHE A 194 3.61 12.70 -15.99
CA PHE A 194 4.54 12.43 -17.08
C PHE A 194 5.96 12.72 -16.63
N PHE A 195 6.91 11.94 -17.13
CA PHE A 195 8.32 12.06 -16.85
C PHE A 195 9.12 11.84 -18.13
N GLU A 196 10.38 12.27 -18.11
CA GLU A 196 11.39 11.95 -19.08
C GLU A 196 12.50 11.12 -18.42
N GLY A 197 12.92 10.05 -19.08
CA GLY A 197 14.03 9.19 -18.68
C GLY A 197 13.74 7.70 -18.86
N ASP A 198 14.73 6.90 -18.46
CA ASP A 198 14.73 5.45 -18.64
C ASP A 198 14.20 4.70 -17.43
N LEU A 199 13.40 3.68 -17.66
CA LEU A 199 13.01 2.75 -16.61
C LEU A 199 14.17 1.81 -16.29
N ILE A 200 14.30 1.40 -15.02
CA ILE A 200 15.27 0.38 -14.63
C ILE A 200 14.90 -0.92 -15.32
N GLU A 201 15.86 -1.51 -16.06
CA GLU A 201 15.66 -2.70 -16.89
C GLU A 201 14.53 -2.53 -17.93
N GLY A 202 14.25 -1.29 -18.33
CA GLY A 202 13.13 -0.97 -19.24
C GLY A 202 11.74 -1.24 -18.64
N LYS A 203 11.65 -1.52 -17.33
CA LYS A 203 10.40 -1.97 -16.69
C LYS A 203 10.03 -1.21 -15.44
N PHE A 204 10.97 -0.90 -14.56
CA PHE A 204 10.66 -0.45 -13.20
C PHE A 204 10.86 1.06 -13.03
N MET A 205 9.83 1.71 -12.48
CA MET A 205 9.83 3.14 -12.19
C MET A 205 10.74 3.46 -10.99
N HIS A 206 11.57 4.51 -11.11
CA HIS A 206 12.41 5.01 -10.02
C HIS A 206 12.27 6.53 -9.86
N LYS A 207 12.77 7.05 -8.75
CA LYS A 207 12.60 8.46 -8.36
C LYS A 207 13.45 9.47 -9.12
N ASN A 208 14.43 9.02 -9.92
CA ASN A 208 15.38 9.91 -10.61
C ASN A 208 14.91 10.32 -12.02
N LEU A 209 13.66 10.02 -12.40
CA LEU A 209 13.13 10.51 -13.67
C LEU A 209 12.84 12.01 -13.60
N THR A 210 13.02 12.70 -14.72
CA THR A 210 12.77 14.14 -14.81
C THR A 210 11.27 14.39 -14.94
N PRO A 211 10.59 15.03 -13.98
CA PRO A 211 9.16 15.28 -14.09
C PRO A 211 8.85 16.28 -15.21
N ALA A 212 7.84 15.96 -16.02
CA ALA A 212 7.28 16.91 -16.97
C ALA A 212 6.37 17.91 -16.25
N LYS A 213 6.21 19.10 -16.83
CA LYS A 213 5.31 20.10 -16.27
C LYS A 213 3.88 19.63 -16.40
N LYS A 214 3.14 19.62 -15.29
CA LYS A 214 1.72 19.26 -15.25
C LYS A 214 0.89 20.43 -15.77
N LEU A 215 0.02 20.16 -16.74
CA LEU A 215 -0.96 21.13 -17.26
C LEU A 215 -2.36 20.88 -16.70
N SER A 216 -2.74 19.61 -16.53
CA SER A 216 -3.98 19.21 -15.88
C SER A 216 -3.83 17.81 -15.28
N SER A 217 -4.92 17.21 -14.79
CA SER A 217 -4.91 15.81 -14.31
C SER A 217 -4.60 14.79 -15.42
N LYS A 218 -4.77 15.16 -16.70
CA LYS A 218 -4.62 14.27 -17.86
C LYS A 218 -3.65 14.77 -18.94
N LYS A 219 -3.03 15.94 -18.73
CA LYS A 219 -2.11 16.57 -19.69
C LYS A 219 -0.85 17.06 -19.00
N GLY A 220 0.27 16.96 -19.71
CA GLY A 220 1.56 17.53 -19.31
C GLY A 220 2.29 18.11 -20.51
N GLU A 221 3.43 18.74 -20.24
CA GLU A 221 4.32 19.27 -21.26
C GLU A 221 5.79 19.13 -20.85
N LEU A 222 6.65 18.86 -21.83
CA LEU A 222 8.10 19.04 -21.71
C LEU A 222 8.51 20.23 -22.56
N ARG A 223 9.39 21.08 -22.01
CA ARG A 223 9.93 22.25 -22.69
C ARG A 223 11.43 22.11 -22.80
N ILE A 224 11.95 22.23 -24.01
CA ILE A 224 13.38 22.15 -24.30
C ILE A 224 13.80 23.51 -24.81
N LYS A 225 14.66 24.19 -24.06
CA LYS A 225 15.25 25.47 -24.50
C LYS A 225 16.29 25.20 -25.57
N LEU A 226 16.16 25.89 -26.70
CA LEU A 226 17.04 25.83 -27.85
C LEU A 226 17.45 27.26 -28.24
N PRO A 227 18.40 27.88 -27.50
CA PRO A 227 18.94 29.18 -27.87
C PRO A 227 19.64 29.14 -29.24
N LYS A 228 19.85 30.31 -29.85
CA LYS A 228 20.50 30.44 -31.16
C LYS A 228 21.82 29.65 -31.23
N GLY A 229 21.97 28.85 -32.28
CA GLY A 229 23.16 28.02 -32.50
C GLY A 229 23.15 26.66 -31.79
N SER A 230 22.22 26.42 -30.85
CA SER A 230 22.04 25.10 -30.24
C SER A 230 21.26 24.15 -31.15
N SER A 231 21.42 22.85 -30.94
CA SER A 231 20.62 21.83 -31.60
C SER A 231 20.38 20.64 -30.69
N ILE A 232 19.33 19.89 -30.97
CA ILE A 232 19.00 18.64 -30.31
C ILE A 232 18.69 17.61 -31.37
N ASN A 233 19.36 16.47 -31.30
CA ASN A 233 19.02 15.26 -32.03
C ASN A 233 19.14 14.10 -31.06
N LYS A 234 18.05 13.83 -30.33
CA LYS A 234 18.00 12.72 -29.37
C LYS A 234 16.63 12.07 -29.32
N THR A 235 16.62 10.81 -28.91
CA THR A 235 15.39 10.13 -28.52
C THR A 235 15.16 10.38 -27.03
N LEU A 236 14.01 10.96 -26.70
CA LEU A 236 13.53 11.10 -25.32
C LEU A 236 12.61 9.95 -24.98
N ASN A 237 12.76 9.39 -23.78
CA ASN A 237 11.85 8.36 -23.29
C ASN A 237 10.80 8.98 -22.38
N ILE A 238 9.56 9.07 -22.88
CA ILE A 238 8.45 9.62 -22.12
C ILE A 238 7.82 8.52 -21.29
N VAL A 239 7.82 8.68 -19.98
CA VAL A 239 7.15 7.78 -19.04
C VAL A 239 5.85 8.42 -18.58
N ALA A 240 4.75 7.67 -18.61
CA ALA A 240 3.47 8.05 -18.04
C ALA A 240 3.14 7.14 -16.86
N VAL A 241 2.97 7.74 -15.67
CA VAL A 241 2.54 7.06 -14.45
C VAL A 241 1.08 7.42 -14.21
N CYS A 242 0.18 6.51 -14.55
CA CYS A 242 -1.25 6.69 -14.39
C CYS A 242 -1.74 6.07 -13.08
N THR A 243 -2.71 6.73 -12.44
CA THR A 243 -3.52 6.13 -11.37
C THR A 243 -4.87 5.74 -11.95
N THR A 244 -5.21 4.45 -11.90
CA THR A 244 -6.48 3.95 -12.41
C THR A 244 -7.63 4.23 -11.45
N SER A 245 -8.88 4.11 -11.92
CA SER A 245 -10.08 4.31 -11.10
C SER A 245 -10.15 3.38 -9.88
N ASP A 246 -9.62 2.17 -10.01
CA ASP A 246 -9.52 1.15 -8.97
C ASP A 246 -8.24 1.25 -8.12
N GLY A 247 -7.43 2.30 -8.32
CA GLY A 247 -6.30 2.65 -7.46
C GLY A 247 -4.97 1.96 -7.81
N LEU A 248 -4.88 1.27 -8.95
CA LEU A 248 -3.64 0.66 -9.43
C LEU A 248 -2.78 1.68 -10.16
N LYS A 249 -1.47 1.41 -10.19
CA LYS A 249 -0.51 2.18 -10.98
C LYS A 249 -0.33 1.49 -12.35
N LEU A 250 -0.54 2.25 -13.42
CA LEU A 250 -0.23 1.84 -14.78
C LEU A 250 0.96 2.69 -15.26
N ILE A 251 2.07 2.03 -15.57
CA ILE A 251 3.26 2.68 -16.10
C ILE A 251 3.37 2.34 -17.59
N MET A 252 3.60 3.36 -18.40
CA MET A 252 3.82 3.24 -19.84
C MET A 252 5.05 4.05 -20.22
N GLN A 253 5.77 3.60 -21.24
CA GLN A 253 6.90 4.34 -21.81
C GLN A 253 6.71 4.47 -23.32
N LYS A 254 7.07 5.62 -23.88
CA LYS A 254 7.07 5.84 -25.33
C LYS A 254 8.28 6.69 -25.74
N PRO A 255 9.16 6.18 -26.62
CA PRO A 255 10.24 6.97 -27.17
C PRO A 255 9.70 8.05 -28.12
N VAL A 256 10.35 9.22 -28.13
CA VAL A 256 10.10 10.29 -29.09
C VAL A 256 11.41 10.85 -29.61
N LYS A 257 11.66 10.71 -30.91
CA LYS A 257 12.77 11.37 -31.58
C LYS A 257 12.50 12.87 -31.63
N VAL A 258 13.42 13.67 -31.12
CA VAL A 258 13.42 15.13 -31.20
C VAL A 258 14.62 15.54 -32.03
N ASP A 259 14.34 16.24 -33.12
CA ASP A 259 15.33 16.82 -34.02
C ASP A 259 14.92 18.27 -34.27
N ALA A 260 15.69 19.20 -33.72
CA ALA A 260 15.38 20.62 -33.74
C ALA A 260 16.62 21.48 -33.55
N ARG A 261 16.64 22.67 -34.15
CA ARG A 261 17.76 23.61 -34.08
C ARG A 261 17.28 25.00 -33.66
N GLY A 262 17.99 25.61 -32.72
CA GLY A 262 17.79 26.99 -32.31
C GLY A 262 18.17 27.96 -33.42
N ILE A 263 17.22 28.82 -33.80
CA ILE A 263 17.35 29.85 -34.84
C ILE A 263 17.58 31.20 -34.16
#